data_AF-A0A669AY61-F1
#
_entry.id   AF-A0A669AY61-F1
#
_cell.length_a   1.000
_cell.length_b   1.000
_cell.length_c   1.000
_cell.angle_alpha   90.00
_cell.angle_beta   90.00
_cell.angle_gamma   90.00
#
_symmetry.space_group_name_H-M   'P 1'
#
loop_
_entity.id
_entity.type
_entity.pdbx_description
1 polymer ?
#
loop_
_entity_poly.entity_id
_entity_poly.type
_entity_poly.pdbx_seq_one_letter_code
_entity_poly.pdbx_strand_id
1 'polypeptide(L)'
;MSFITTEATEILLIKNMTLICVLIWTLLCCCFTESRGQYTVTQPGAVSSAVGGTVSIKCRTSQDVFYSSYHYLHWYQQKDGGVPKLFIYQSSTRESGIPARFTGSGSNSDFTLTISGVQAEDAAVYYCQSFHYPNSQYVFTQ
;
A
#
# COMPACT_ATOMS: atom_id res chain seq x y z
N MET A 1 3.28 -39.09 -53.73
CA MET A 1 3.29 -37.63 -53.96
C MET A 1 1.83 -37.21 -53.96
N SER A 2 1.25 -36.53 -52.98
CA SER A 2 1.78 -35.64 -51.95
C SER A 2 0.70 -35.54 -50.86
N PHE A 3 0.90 -36.16 -49.70
CA PHE A 3 0.04 -35.93 -48.52
C PHE A 3 0.68 -34.93 -47.54
N ILE A 4 1.76 -34.24 -47.94
CA ILE A 4 2.53 -33.34 -47.07
C ILE A 4 1.99 -31.90 -47.07
N THR A 5 1.13 -31.51 -48.01
CA THR A 5 0.88 -30.07 -48.20
C THR A 5 -0.13 -29.47 -47.23
N THR A 6 -1.25 -30.12 -46.89
CA THR A 6 -2.31 -29.46 -46.11
C THR A 6 -1.94 -29.30 -44.63
N GLU A 7 -1.43 -30.35 -43.98
CA GLU A 7 -1.02 -30.30 -42.57
C GLU A 7 0.23 -29.43 -42.38
N ALA A 8 1.21 -29.49 -43.28
CA ALA A 8 2.41 -28.65 -43.15
C ALA A 8 2.10 -27.16 -43.40
N THR A 9 1.19 -26.82 -44.32
CA THR A 9 0.78 -25.42 -44.52
C THR A 9 -0.09 -24.91 -43.38
N GLU A 10 -1.01 -25.71 -42.82
CA GLU A 10 -1.79 -25.31 -41.64
C GLU A 10 -0.92 -25.17 -40.40
N ILE A 11 0.01 -26.11 -40.16
CA ILE A 11 0.99 -26.02 -39.07
C ILE A 11 1.90 -24.80 -39.26
N LEU A 12 2.33 -24.48 -40.48
CA LEU A 12 3.14 -23.30 -40.78
C LEU A 12 2.34 -21.99 -40.60
N LEU A 13 1.06 -21.97 -40.99
CA LEU A 13 0.15 -20.83 -40.77
C LEU A 13 -0.13 -20.61 -39.27
N ILE A 14 -0.35 -21.68 -38.50
CA ILE A 14 -0.56 -21.63 -37.04
C ILE A 14 0.73 -21.21 -36.30
N LYS A 15 1.91 -21.70 -36.72
CA LYS A 15 3.21 -21.28 -36.17
C LYS A 15 3.57 -19.82 -36.52
N ASN A 16 3.25 -19.36 -37.73
CA ASN A 16 3.51 -17.98 -38.14
C ASN A 16 2.57 -16.99 -37.42
N MET A 17 1.29 -17.36 -37.23
CA MET A 17 0.32 -16.54 -36.51
C MET A 17 0.61 -16.46 -35.01
N THR A 18 1.09 -17.55 -34.38
CA THR A 18 1.51 -17.54 -32.98
C THR A 18 2.81 -16.73 -32.76
N LEU A 19 3.80 -16.81 -33.64
CA LEU A 19 5.04 -16.03 -33.50
C LEU A 19 4.80 -14.53 -33.73
N ILE A 20 4.01 -14.15 -34.72
CA ILE A 20 3.65 -12.74 -34.99
C ILE A 20 2.79 -12.19 -33.85
N CYS A 21 1.81 -12.95 -33.35
CA CYS A 21 1.02 -12.54 -32.18
C CYS A 21 1.89 -12.38 -30.93
N VAL A 22 2.83 -13.30 -30.66
CA VAL A 22 3.75 -13.18 -29.52
C VAL A 22 4.66 -11.96 -29.67
N LEU A 23 5.18 -11.68 -30.87
CA LEU A 23 6.02 -10.51 -31.15
C LEU A 23 5.24 -9.19 -31.06
N ILE A 24 4.01 -9.14 -31.56
CA ILE A 24 3.13 -7.97 -31.41
C ILE A 24 2.77 -7.77 -29.94
N TRP A 25 2.41 -8.81 -29.20
CA TRP A 25 2.11 -8.71 -27.76
C TRP A 25 3.34 -8.32 -26.94
N THR A 26 4.54 -8.82 -27.25
CA THR A 26 5.78 -8.40 -26.58
C THR A 26 6.18 -6.98 -26.94
N LEU A 27 6.10 -6.56 -28.22
CA LEU A 27 6.33 -5.16 -28.61
C LEU A 27 5.31 -4.21 -28.00
N LEU A 28 4.02 -4.58 -27.97
CA LEU A 28 2.96 -3.75 -27.36
C LEU A 28 3.16 -3.66 -25.84
N CYS A 29 3.59 -4.75 -25.19
CA CYS A 29 3.87 -4.77 -23.75
C CYS A 29 5.12 -3.96 -23.37
N CYS A 30 6.10 -3.82 -24.28
CA CYS A 30 7.28 -2.97 -24.06
C CYS A 30 7.00 -1.45 -24.16
N CYS A 31 5.86 -1.04 -24.72
CA CYS A 31 5.50 0.38 -24.87
C CYS A 31 4.68 0.94 -23.69
N PHE A 32 4.28 0.12 -22.73
CA PHE A 32 3.58 0.55 -21.51
C PHE A 32 4.44 0.37 -20.26
N THR A 33 5.66 0.91 -20.26
CA THR A 33 6.34 1.20 -19.00
C THR A 33 6.17 2.67 -18.68
N GLU A 34 4.92 3.10 -18.43
CA GLU A 34 4.71 4.33 -17.67
C GLU A 34 5.04 4.00 -16.20
N SER A 35 6.33 4.03 -15.86
CA SER A 35 6.76 4.00 -14.46
C SER A 35 6.41 5.34 -13.83
N ARG A 36 5.15 5.53 -13.44
CA ARG A 36 4.81 6.57 -12.47
C ARG A 36 5.38 6.11 -11.14
N GLY A 37 6.35 6.84 -10.60
CA GLY A 37 6.92 6.56 -9.28
C GLY A 37 5.78 6.53 -8.26
N GLN A 38 5.35 5.33 -7.87
CA GLN A 38 4.20 5.16 -6.99
C GLN A 38 4.69 5.24 -5.55
N TYR A 39 4.07 6.12 -4.77
CA TYR A 39 4.19 6.11 -3.32
C TYR A 39 3.47 4.85 -2.81
N THR A 40 4.15 4.03 -2.02
CA THR A 40 3.58 2.80 -1.48
C THR A 40 3.63 2.83 0.03
N VAL A 41 2.59 2.31 0.67
CA VAL A 41 2.48 2.14 2.11
C VAL A 41 2.52 0.65 2.41
N THR A 42 3.30 0.25 3.42
CA THR A 42 3.44 -1.13 3.88
C THR A 42 3.05 -1.21 5.35
N GLN A 43 2.06 -2.04 5.65
CA GLN A 43 1.61 -2.36 7.00
C GLN A 43 1.58 -3.89 7.20
N PRO A 44 1.74 -4.40 8.44
CA PRO A 44 1.51 -5.81 8.72
C PRO A 44 0.03 -6.15 8.50
N GLY A 45 -0.25 -7.32 7.92
CA GLY A 45 -1.63 -7.74 7.64
C GLY A 45 -2.48 -7.96 8.90
N ALA A 46 -1.85 -8.43 9.99
CA ALA A 46 -2.49 -8.56 11.29
C ALA A 46 -1.44 -8.49 12.41
N VAL A 47 -1.86 -8.00 13.57
CA VAL A 47 -1.10 -8.05 14.82
C VAL A 47 -2.04 -8.42 15.96
N SER A 48 -1.51 -9.04 17.01
CA SER A 48 -2.29 -9.45 18.17
C SER A 48 -1.53 -9.22 19.46
N SER A 49 -2.24 -8.94 20.54
CA SER A 49 -1.71 -8.88 21.90
C SER A 49 -2.76 -9.41 22.87
N ALA A 50 -2.31 -9.95 24.00
CA ALA A 50 -3.20 -10.22 25.12
C ALA A 50 -3.75 -8.90 25.69
N VAL A 51 -4.91 -8.99 26.36
CA VAL A 51 -5.48 -7.87 27.12
C VAL A 51 -4.50 -7.45 28.21
N GLY A 52 -4.29 -6.14 28.36
CA GLY A 52 -3.28 -5.55 29.24
C GLY A 52 -1.86 -5.53 28.67
N GLY A 53 -1.62 -6.23 27.55
CA GLY A 53 -0.33 -6.23 26.86
C GLY A 53 -0.08 -4.96 26.03
N THR A 54 1.01 -4.99 25.26
CA THR A 54 1.38 -3.90 24.34
C THR A 54 1.48 -4.44 22.93
N VAL A 55 0.92 -3.72 21.96
CA VAL A 55 1.06 -4.03 20.53
C VAL A 55 1.62 -2.82 19.79
N SER A 56 2.47 -3.10 18.80
CA SER A 56 3.00 -2.09 17.89
C SER A 56 2.62 -2.43 16.45
N ILE A 57 2.08 -1.45 15.75
CA ILE A 57 1.69 -1.52 14.33
C ILE A 57 2.66 -0.65 13.55
N LYS A 58 3.38 -1.27 12.62
CA LYS A 58 4.34 -0.58 11.75
C LYS A 58 3.67 -0.04 10.51
N CYS A 59 4.12 1.12 10.06
CA CYS A 59 3.78 1.71 8.78
C CYS A 59 5.06 2.22 8.12
N ARG A 60 5.37 1.67 6.94
CA ARG A 60 6.54 2.06 6.16
C ARG A 60 6.15 2.58 4.80
N THR A 61 6.64 3.75 4.43
CA THR A 61 6.40 4.37 3.13
C THR A 61 7.60 4.21 2.20
N SER A 62 7.39 4.24 0.88
CA SER A 62 8.50 4.15 -0.08
C SER A 62 9.33 5.43 -0.18
N GLN A 63 8.81 6.54 0.34
CA GLN A 63 9.44 7.85 0.35
C GLN A 63 9.16 8.53 1.68
N ASP A 64 10.04 9.45 2.06
CA ASP A 64 9.88 10.18 3.30
C ASP A 64 8.61 11.05 3.29
N VAL A 65 7.91 11.04 4.42
CA VAL A 65 6.68 11.76 4.67
C VAL A 65 7.02 12.97 5.51
N PHE A 66 7.47 14.03 4.85
CA PHE A 66 7.62 15.34 5.49
C PHE A 66 7.30 16.46 4.50
N TYR A 67 6.75 17.55 5.03
CA TYR A 67 6.71 18.82 4.32
C TYR A 67 7.16 19.92 5.29
N SER A 68 8.21 20.66 4.91
CA SER A 68 8.99 21.48 5.83
C SER A 68 9.48 20.63 7.02
N SER A 69 9.06 20.94 8.24
CA SER A 69 9.45 20.24 9.47
C SER A 69 8.38 19.29 10.04
N TYR A 70 7.27 19.08 9.33
CA TYR A 70 6.15 18.27 9.83
C TYR A 70 6.03 16.93 9.09
N HIS A 71 5.76 15.87 9.84
CA HIS A 71 5.46 14.55 9.30
C HIS A 71 3.97 14.42 9.04
N TYR A 72 3.55 14.46 7.77
CA TYR A 72 2.14 14.37 7.39
C TYR A 72 1.67 12.92 7.26
N LEU A 73 1.87 12.17 8.34
CA LEU A 73 1.31 10.85 8.51
C LEU A 73 0.17 10.89 9.53
N HIS A 74 -0.92 10.21 9.20
CA HIS A 74 -2.14 10.16 9.99
C HIS A 74 -2.52 8.71 10.26
N TRP A 75 -2.95 8.41 11.48
CA TRP A 75 -3.50 7.11 11.85
C TRP A 75 -5.01 7.17 11.94
N TYR A 76 -5.65 6.20 11.30
CA TYR A 76 -7.09 6.00 11.30
C TYR A 76 -7.42 4.69 12.00
N GLN A 77 -8.50 4.70 12.78
CA GLN A 77 -9.08 3.51 13.38
C GLN A 77 -10.45 3.25 12.76
N GLN A 78 -10.69 2.03 12.32
CA GLN A 78 -11.98 1.56 11.85
C GLN A 78 -12.44 0.38 12.72
N LYS A 79 -13.48 0.62 13.51
CA LYS A 79 -14.17 -0.44 14.24
C LYS A 79 -15.09 -1.22 13.30
N ASP A 80 -15.46 -2.42 13.69
CA ASP A 80 -16.32 -3.29 12.89
C ASP A 80 -17.62 -2.58 12.47
N GLY A 81 -17.97 -2.67 11.18
CA GLY A 81 -19.10 -1.96 10.56
C GLY A 81 -19.01 -0.41 10.56
N GLY A 82 -17.92 0.17 11.04
CA GLY A 82 -17.71 1.61 11.11
C GLY A 82 -16.96 2.20 9.92
N VAL A 83 -16.91 3.53 9.84
CA VAL A 83 -16.03 4.26 8.92
C VAL A 83 -14.66 4.50 9.57
N PRO A 84 -13.56 4.58 8.79
CA PRO A 84 -12.26 5.00 9.31
C PRO A 84 -12.35 6.40 9.95
N LYS A 85 -11.89 6.52 11.20
CA LYS A 85 -11.85 7.80 11.93
C LYS A 85 -10.41 8.16 12.25
N LEU A 86 -10.04 9.41 11.98
CA LEU A 86 -8.76 9.95 12.40
C LEU A 86 -8.68 9.91 13.92
N PHE A 87 -7.55 9.42 14.46
CA PHE A 87 -7.36 9.42 15.90
C PHE A 87 -5.93 9.81 16.34
N ILE A 88 -4.94 9.74 15.43
CA ILE A 88 -3.64 10.40 15.61
C ILE A 88 -3.26 11.09 14.29
N TYR A 89 -2.83 12.34 14.35
CA TYR A 89 -2.37 13.13 13.22
C TYR A 89 -0.94 13.65 13.43
N GLN A 90 -0.28 14.06 12.35
CA GLN A 90 1.10 14.53 12.39
C GLN A 90 2.04 13.55 13.11
N SER A 91 1.96 12.28 12.73
CA SER A 91 2.65 11.09 13.27
C SER A 91 2.40 10.74 14.74
N SER A 92 2.13 11.71 15.62
CA SER A 92 2.20 11.54 17.08
C SER A 92 1.15 12.32 17.87
N THR A 93 0.46 13.29 17.26
CA THR A 93 -0.52 14.13 17.94
C THR A 93 -1.87 13.44 17.99
N ARG A 94 -2.39 13.20 19.18
CA ARG A 94 -3.69 12.54 19.37
C ARG A 94 -4.84 13.51 19.16
N GLU A 95 -5.91 13.02 18.55
CA GLU A 95 -7.21 13.70 18.56
C GLU A 95 -7.78 13.81 19.99
N SER A 96 -8.67 14.78 20.18
CA SER A 96 -9.32 14.97 21.49
C SER A 96 -10.14 13.74 21.89
N GLY A 97 -10.04 13.34 23.15
CA GLY A 97 -10.74 12.17 23.69
C GLY A 97 -10.07 10.82 23.41
N ILE A 98 -8.95 10.79 22.67
CA ILE A 98 -8.19 9.56 22.45
C ILE A 98 -7.35 9.22 23.69
N PRO A 99 -7.45 7.99 24.24
CA PRO A 99 -6.73 7.61 25.45
C PRO A 99 -5.20 7.72 25.32
N ALA A 100 -4.53 8.07 26.42
CA ALA A 100 -3.08 8.26 26.42
C ALA A 100 -2.27 6.98 26.10
N ARG A 101 -2.90 5.81 26.21
CA ARG A 101 -2.33 4.50 25.89
C ARG A 101 -2.02 4.31 24.40
N PHE A 102 -2.67 5.10 23.54
CA PHE A 102 -2.34 5.18 22.12
C PHE A 102 -1.23 6.21 21.92
N THR A 103 -0.18 5.81 21.25
CA THR A 103 0.98 6.66 20.97
C THR A 103 1.47 6.43 19.55
N GLY A 104 1.68 7.52 18.81
CA GLY A 104 2.32 7.47 17.50
C GLY A 104 3.77 7.94 17.60
N SER A 105 4.66 7.31 16.85
CA SER A 105 6.08 7.65 16.78
C SER A 105 6.67 7.39 15.39
N GLY A 106 7.89 7.87 15.18
CA GLY A 106 8.62 7.70 13.93
C GLY A 106 8.73 8.99 13.12
N SER A 107 9.49 8.89 12.04
CA SER A 107 9.86 10.00 11.16
C SER A 107 10.25 9.48 9.79
N ASN A 108 10.41 10.39 8.83
CA ASN A 108 10.82 10.08 7.46
C ASN A 108 9.86 9.07 6.84
N SER A 109 10.27 7.81 6.71
CA SER A 109 9.51 6.73 6.07
C SER A 109 9.15 5.56 7.00
N ASP A 110 9.47 5.61 8.30
CA ASP A 110 9.19 4.55 9.27
C ASP A 110 8.40 5.11 10.46
N PHE A 111 7.16 4.65 10.60
CA PHE A 111 6.23 5.09 11.62
C PHE A 111 5.68 3.90 12.40
N THR A 112 5.36 4.16 13.67
CA THR A 112 4.86 3.13 14.58
C THR A 112 3.70 3.69 15.39
N LEU A 113 2.59 2.96 15.40
CA LEU A 113 1.52 3.12 16.37
C LEU A 113 1.75 2.11 17.48
N THR A 114 1.79 2.56 18.72
CA THR A 114 1.88 1.71 19.91
C THR A 114 0.64 1.86 20.75
N ILE A 115 0.05 0.73 21.13
CA ILE A 115 -1.09 0.64 22.03
C ILE A 115 -0.60 -0.13 23.26
N SER A 116 -0.44 0.57 24.38
CA SER A 116 -0.13 -0.04 25.66
C SER A 116 -1.41 -0.40 26.41
N GLY A 117 -1.38 -1.42 27.27
CA GLY A 117 -2.56 -1.80 28.05
C GLY A 117 -3.77 -2.12 27.17
N VAL A 118 -3.56 -2.92 26.12
CA VAL A 118 -4.58 -3.27 25.11
C VAL A 118 -5.87 -3.74 25.76
N GLN A 119 -7.00 -3.21 25.31
CA GLN A 119 -8.33 -3.55 25.81
C GLN A 119 -9.13 -4.31 24.73
N ALA A 120 -10.22 -5.00 25.11
CA ALA A 120 -11.01 -5.78 24.15
C ALA A 120 -11.68 -4.89 23.09
N GLU A 121 -12.07 -3.68 23.49
CA GLU A 121 -12.66 -2.63 22.67
C GLU A 121 -11.68 -1.95 21.69
N ASP A 122 -10.38 -2.27 21.79
CA ASP A 122 -9.34 -1.79 20.88
C ASP A 122 -9.22 -2.66 19.61
N ALA A 123 -10.00 -3.76 19.53
CA ALA A 123 -10.11 -4.58 18.34
C ALA A 123 -10.72 -3.76 17.18
N ALA A 124 -9.89 -3.45 16.19
CA ALA A 124 -10.21 -2.60 15.05
C ALA A 124 -9.19 -2.81 13.92
N VAL A 125 -9.50 -2.31 12.73
CA VAL A 125 -8.52 -2.15 11.66
C VAL A 125 -7.86 -0.77 11.80
N TYR A 126 -6.53 -0.74 11.73
CA TYR A 126 -5.73 0.48 11.87
C TYR A 126 -4.99 0.76 10.57
N TYR A 127 -5.22 1.95 10.01
CA TYR A 127 -4.59 2.38 8.76
C TYR A 127 -3.67 3.56 9.03
N CYS A 128 -2.51 3.60 8.40
CA CYS A 128 -1.77 4.83 8.24
C CYS A 128 -2.06 5.44 6.87
N GLN A 129 -2.18 6.76 6.82
CA GLN A 129 -2.27 7.52 5.59
C GLN A 129 -1.09 8.48 5.55
N SER A 130 -0.34 8.46 4.44
CA SER A 130 0.70 9.43 4.18
C SER A 130 0.27 10.43 3.13
N PHE A 131 0.73 11.66 3.32
CA PHE A 131 0.55 12.75 2.38
C PHE A 131 1.91 13.13 1.77
N HIS A 132 1.92 13.22 0.44
CA HIS A 132 3.09 13.56 -0.34
C HIS A 132 2.81 14.78 -1.23
N TYR A 133 3.84 15.60 -1.47
CA TYR A 133 3.76 16.78 -2.34
C TYR A 133 4.78 16.77 -3.49
N PRO A 134 4.77 15.74 -4.37
CA PRO A 134 5.60 15.72 -5.58
C PRO A 134 5.14 16.77 -6.59
N ASN A 135 6.07 17.46 -7.25
CA ASN A 135 5.79 18.29 -8.45
C ASN A 135 4.58 19.23 -8.29
N SER A 136 4.43 19.84 -7.12
CA SER A 136 3.32 20.75 -6.78
C SER A 136 1.91 20.10 -6.77
N GLN A 137 1.83 18.77 -6.65
CA GLN A 137 0.57 18.03 -6.56
C GLN A 137 0.45 17.31 -5.22
N TYR A 138 -0.77 17.28 -4.67
CA TYR A 138 -1.08 16.54 -3.45
C TYR A 138 -1.42 15.09 -3.78
N VAL A 139 -0.73 14.15 -3.12
CA VAL A 139 -0.96 12.71 -3.27
C VAL A 139 -1.16 12.09 -1.88
N PHE A 140 -2.20 11.26 -1.76
CA PHE A 140 -2.51 10.51 -0.54
C PHE A 140 -2.33 9.03 -0.81
N THR A 141 -1.73 8.32 0.14
CA THR A 141 -1.58 6.86 0.08
C THR A 141 -1.94 6.23 1.42
N GLN A 142 -2.62 5.08 1.34
CA GLN A 142 -3.09 4.28 2.47
C GLN A 142 -2.88 2.80 2.13
#